data_AF-A0A530QQK9-F1
#
_entry.id   AF-A0A530QQK9-F1
#
_cell.length_a   1.000
_cell.length_b   1.000
_cell.length_c   1.000
_cell.angle_alpha   90.00
_cell.angle_beta   90.00
_cell.angle_gamma   90.00
#
_symmetry.space_group_name_H-M   'P 1'
#
loop_
_entity.id
_entity.type
_entity.pdbx_description
1 polymer ?
#
loop_
_entity_poly.entity_id
_entity_poly.type
_entity_poly.pdbx_seq_one_letter_code
_entity_poly.pdbx_strand_id
1 'polypeptide(L)'
;PGLPVLELPAWDCLPYDRVSPGADAAARRLDALTAMIALVKRPHRAVILTTANALLQRIPPASLIEAQTFHARPGNQIDMNALVSRLETSGFERVPTVRGVGEFAVRGGILDLFAPGWTEALRLDFFGDTLESIRVFDAATQRTTGQRKSMALQAMSEVALTPETISRFRRSYIEAFGAPSRDDGLYAAVSEGRRFAGMEHWLPFFYERLETVFDYLPDTPVVFDHLAHEALAERHALILDHYE
;
A
#
# COMPACT_ATOMS: atom_id res chain seq x y z
N PRO A 1 6.53 -12.36 26.48
CA PRO A 1 7.35 -13.09 25.48
C PRO A 1 6.46 -13.94 24.56
N GLY A 2 6.51 -13.70 23.25
CA GLY A 2 5.70 -14.44 22.26
C GLY A 2 4.39 -13.78 21.82
N LEU A 3 4.18 -12.48 22.14
CA LEU A 3 3.08 -11.73 21.53
C LEU A 3 3.46 -11.36 20.08
N PRO A 4 2.54 -11.51 19.11
CA PRO A 4 2.73 -10.97 17.77
C PRO A 4 3.00 -9.46 17.85
N VAL A 5 4.03 -9.01 17.11
CA VAL A 5 4.35 -7.59 16.97
C VAL A 5 3.97 -7.17 15.55
N LEU A 6 3.10 -6.16 15.45
CA LEU A 6 2.74 -5.50 14.20
C LEU A 6 3.51 -4.18 14.12
N GLU A 7 4.39 -4.05 13.14
CA GLU A 7 5.18 -2.83 12.95
C GLU A 7 4.49 -1.91 11.95
N LEU A 8 4.09 -0.72 12.38
CA LEU A 8 3.61 0.35 11.49
C LEU A 8 4.75 1.35 11.24
N PRO A 9 5.46 1.27 10.10
CA PRO A 9 6.52 2.21 9.75
C PRO A 9 5.95 3.55 9.26
N ALA A 10 6.82 4.58 9.27
CA ALA A 10 6.56 5.84 8.58
C ALA A 10 6.92 5.71 7.10
N TRP A 11 6.54 6.69 6.29
CA TRP A 11 7.20 6.86 4.99
C TRP A 11 8.69 7.15 5.19
N ASP A 12 9.49 6.67 4.23
CA ASP A 12 10.94 6.84 4.15
C ASP A 12 11.34 8.10 3.34
N CYS A 13 10.40 9.01 3.12
CA CYS A 13 10.60 10.33 2.52
C CYS A 13 10.29 11.47 3.51
N LEU A 14 10.71 12.69 3.16
CA LEU A 14 10.45 13.89 3.98
C LEU A 14 8.99 14.35 3.83
N PRO A 15 8.46 15.17 4.77
CA PRO A 15 7.18 15.84 4.56
C PRO A 15 7.21 16.68 3.28
N TYR A 16 6.14 16.61 2.48
CA TYR A 16 5.97 17.36 1.22
C TYR A 16 7.07 17.12 0.17
N ASP A 17 7.74 15.96 0.22
CA ASP A 17 8.78 15.62 -0.72
C ASP A 17 8.23 15.46 -2.14
N ARG A 18 9.12 15.61 -3.14
CA ARG A 18 8.80 15.40 -4.56
C ARG A 18 8.98 13.94 -4.97
N VAL A 19 9.40 13.08 -4.05
CA VAL A 19 9.52 11.63 -4.23
C VAL A 19 8.43 10.91 -3.47
N SER A 20 7.98 9.79 -4.02
CA SER A 20 7.06 8.88 -3.32
C SER A 20 7.84 8.06 -2.27
N PRO A 21 7.16 7.54 -1.22
CA PRO A 21 7.76 6.53 -0.37
C PRO A 21 8.25 5.34 -1.20
N GLY A 22 9.35 4.73 -0.77
CA GLY A 22 9.89 3.52 -1.38
C GLY A 22 8.87 2.38 -1.34
N ALA A 23 8.87 1.53 -2.37
CA ALA A 23 7.89 0.45 -2.51
C ALA A 23 7.88 -0.51 -1.30
N ASP A 24 9.04 -0.78 -0.69
CA ASP A 24 9.14 -1.58 0.53
C ASP A 24 8.47 -0.89 1.73
N ALA A 25 8.77 0.39 1.97
CA ALA A 25 8.17 1.16 3.04
C ALA A 25 6.64 1.26 2.88
N ALA A 26 6.17 1.55 1.66
CA ALA A 26 4.75 1.61 1.32
C ALA A 26 4.03 0.28 1.57
N ALA A 27 4.61 -0.84 1.14
CA ALA A 27 3.99 -2.14 1.34
C ALA A 27 4.01 -2.60 2.79
N ARG A 28 5.13 -2.45 3.51
CA ARG A 28 5.18 -2.75 4.96
C ARG A 28 4.13 -1.94 5.71
N ARG A 29 3.93 -0.69 5.32
CA ARG A 29 2.91 0.18 5.91
C ARG A 29 1.51 -0.31 5.58
N LEU A 30 1.19 -0.65 4.33
CA LEU A 30 -0.12 -1.19 3.95
C LEU A 30 -0.41 -2.56 4.59
N ASP A 31 0.59 -3.43 4.70
CA ASP A 31 0.48 -4.70 5.43
C ASP A 31 0.16 -4.46 6.91
N ALA A 32 0.79 -3.47 7.54
CA ALA A 32 0.48 -3.06 8.90
C ALA A 32 -0.95 -2.52 9.03
N LEU A 33 -1.39 -1.65 8.11
CA LEU A 33 -2.77 -1.14 8.07
C LEU A 33 -3.78 -2.28 7.95
N THR A 34 -3.57 -3.21 7.03
CA THR A 34 -4.44 -4.37 6.84
C THR A 34 -4.42 -5.32 8.03
N ALA A 35 -3.27 -5.51 8.67
CA ALA A 35 -3.16 -6.31 9.90
C ALA A 35 -3.91 -5.66 11.08
N MET A 36 -3.86 -4.33 11.22
CA MET A 36 -4.63 -3.60 12.24
C MET A 36 -6.14 -3.71 11.99
N ILE A 37 -6.59 -3.58 10.74
CA ILE A 37 -8.00 -3.81 10.36
C ILE A 37 -8.43 -5.22 10.74
N ALA A 38 -7.61 -6.22 10.40
CA ALA A 38 -7.88 -7.62 10.74
C ALA A 38 -7.93 -7.86 12.25
N LEU A 39 -7.05 -7.19 13.01
CA LEU A 39 -6.99 -7.25 14.47
C LEU A 39 -8.27 -6.72 15.11
N VAL A 40 -8.81 -5.60 14.66
CA VAL A 40 -10.10 -5.07 15.18
C VAL A 40 -11.25 -6.02 14.88
N LYS A 41 -11.28 -6.61 13.69
CA LYS A 41 -12.35 -7.57 13.31
C LYS A 41 -12.26 -8.89 14.06
N ARG A 42 -11.04 -9.35 14.37
CA ARG A 42 -10.78 -10.59 15.10
C ARG A 42 -9.75 -10.33 16.20
N PRO A 43 -10.17 -9.75 17.33
CA PRO A 43 -9.27 -9.35 18.40
C PRO A 43 -8.46 -10.52 18.94
N HIS A 44 -7.15 -10.30 19.07
CA HIS A 44 -6.24 -11.16 19.80
C HIS A 44 -5.17 -10.31 20.49
N ARG A 45 -4.39 -10.91 21.37
CA ARG A 45 -3.29 -10.19 22.03
C ARG A 45 -2.19 -9.92 20.99
N ALA A 46 -1.81 -8.66 20.82
CA ALA A 46 -0.74 -8.22 19.93
C ALA A 46 -0.13 -6.93 20.49
N VAL A 47 1.09 -6.61 20.07
CA VAL A 47 1.72 -5.31 20.29
C VAL A 47 1.81 -4.62 18.94
N ILE A 48 1.40 -3.37 18.89
CA ILE A 48 1.64 -2.53 17.71
C ILE A 48 2.82 -1.63 18.03
N LEU A 49 3.89 -1.77 17.26
CA LEU A 49 5.09 -0.96 17.36
C LEU A 49 5.05 0.08 16.25
N THR A 50 5.21 1.35 16.60
CA THR A 50 5.22 2.45 15.62
C THR A 50 6.16 3.55 16.08
N THR A 51 6.36 4.56 15.23
CA THR A 51 7.25 5.70 15.48
C THR A 51 6.45 6.99 15.62
N ALA A 52 7.05 8.02 16.22
CA ALA A 52 6.46 9.38 16.24
C ALA A 52 6.10 9.86 14.82
N ASN A 53 6.94 9.56 13.83
CA ASN A 53 6.73 9.91 12.43
C ASN A 53 5.48 9.24 11.85
N ALA A 54 5.30 7.95 12.09
CA ALA A 54 4.16 7.20 11.59
C ALA A 54 2.87 7.55 12.33
N LEU A 55 2.95 7.85 13.63
CA LEU A 55 1.82 8.17 14.50
C LEU A 55 1.17 9.52 14.15
N LEU A 56 1.99 10.53 13.82
CA LEU A 56 1.51 11.86 13.43
C LEU A 56 0.91 11.89 12.02
N GLN A 57 1.17 10.87 11.21
CA GLN A 57 0.74 10.83 9.83
C GLN A 57 -0.70 10.34 9.69
N ARG A 58 -1.53 11.15 9.02
CA ARG A 58 -2.88 10.77 8.62
C ARG A 58 -2.83 9.66 7.55
N ILE A 59 -3.81 8.75 7.57
CA ILE A 59 -3.88 7.57 6.70
C ILE A 59 -5.23 7.49 5.98
N PRO A 60 -5.32 6.77 4.84
CA PRO A 60 -6.59 6.51 4.18
C PRO A 60 -7.58 5.79 5.10
N PRO A 61 -8.89 5.92 4.86
CA PRO A 61 -9.89 5.19 5.63
C PRO A 61 -9.68 3.68 5.62
N ALA A 62 -9.84 3.02 6.77
CA ALA A 62 -9.71 1.58 6.94
C ALA A 62 -10.57 0.78 5.95
N SER A 63 -11.79 1.24 5.70
CA SER A 63 -12.71 0.62 4.74
C SER A 63 -12.18 0.63 3.30
N LEU A 64 -11.46 1.70 2.92
CA LEU A 64 -10.89 1.83 1.59
C LEU A 64 -9.59 1.05 1.44
N ILE A 65 -8.77 0.95 2.50
CA ILE A 65 -7.61 0.05 2.50
C ILE A 65 -8.08 -1.39 2.36
N GLU A 66 -9.07 -1.82 3.14
CA GLU A 66 -9.60 -3.18 3.06
C GLU A 66 -10.21 -3.50 1.69
N ALA A 67 -10.98 -2.58 1.11
CA ALA A 67 -11.57 -2.78 -0.22
C ALA A 67 -10.51 -2.92 -1.33
N GLN A 68 -9.29 -2.41 -1.10
CA GLN A 68 -8.17 -2.49 -2.04
C GLN A 68 -7.32 -3.75 -1.88
N THR A 69 -7.50 -4.55 -0.84
CA THR A 69 -6.79 -5.83 -0.71
C THR A 69 -7.40 -6.85 -1.67
N PHE A 70 -6.59 -7.38 -2.59
CA PHE A 70 -6.99 -8.47 -3.45
C PHE A 70 -6.74 -9.82 -2.75
N HIS A 71 -7.80 -10.57 -2.50
CA HIS A 71 -7.72 -11.91 -1.92
C HIS A 71 -7.97 -12.98 -2.97
N ALA A 72 -7.16 -14.02 -2.94
CA ALA A 72 -7.32 -15.17 -3.84
C ALA A 72 -7.02 -16.49 -3.13
N ARG A 73 -7.75 -17.52 -3.50
CA ARG A 73 -7.56 -18.92 -3.10
C ARG A 73 -7.71 -19.84 -4.32
N PRO A 74 -7.06 -21.01 -4.32
CA PRO A 74 -7.36 -22.06 -5.29
C PRO A 74 -8.88 -22.31 -5.41
N GLY A 75 -9.38 -22.42 -6.64
CA GLY A 75 -10.80 -22.56 -6.99
C GLY A 75 -11.55 -21.24 -7.17
N ASN A 76 -10.94 -20.07 -6.91
CA ASN A 76 -11.58 -18.79 -7.23
C ASN A 76 -11.60 -18.54 -8.75
N GLN A 77 -12.71 -17.98 -9.24
CA GLN A 77 -12.76 -17.43 -10.60
C GLN A 77 -12.14 -16.04 -10.60
N ILE A 78 -11.03 -15.88 -11.29
CA ILE A 78 -10.23 -14.67 -11.38
C ILE A 78 -9.82 -14.50 -12.84
N ASP A 79 -10.29 -13.42 -13.46
CA ASP A 79 -9.79 -13.00 -14.77
C ASP A 79 -8.33 -12.54 -14.62
N MET A 80 -7.43 -13.32 -15.23
CA MET A 80 -6.00 -13.06 -15.20
C MET A 80 -5.65 -11.71 -15.86
N ASN A 81 -6.37 -11.28 -16.90
CA ASN A 81 -6.12 -9.99 -17.55
C ASN A 81 -6.51 -8.83 -16.64
N ALA A 82 -7.61 -8.96 -15.89
CA ALA A 82 -8.00 -7.97 -14.90
C ALA A 82 -6.96 -7.87 -13.77
N LEU A 83 -6.41 -8.99 -13.31
CA LEU A 83 -5.33 -9.00 -12.32
C LEU A 83 -4.05 -8.35 -12.87
N VAL A 84 -3.68 -8.63 -14.12
CA VAL A 84 -2.54 -7.99 -14.79
C VAL A 84 -2.74 -6.47 -14.87
N SER A 85 -3.90 -6.01 -15.32
CA SER A 85 -4.21 -4.57 -15.39
C SER A 85 -4.14 -3.91 -14.01
N ARG A 86 -4.60 -4.60 -12.96
CA ARG A 86 -4.46 -4.14 -11.56
C ARG A 86 -3.01 -4.02 -11.12
N LEU A 87 -2.16 -4.99 -11.46
CA LEU A 87 -0.73 -4.96 -11.14
C LEU A 87 -0.04 -3.78 -11.84
N GLU A 88 -0.28 -3.61 -13.14
CA GLU A 88 0.30 -2.52 -13.94
C GLU A 88 -0.14 -1.14 -13.42
N THR A 89 -1.44 -0.95 -13.13
CA THR A 89 -1.96 0.31 -12.56
C THR A 89 -1.51 0.56 -11.13
N SER A 90 -1.18 -0.49 -10.39
CA SER A 90 -0.58 -0.38 -9.05
C SER A 90 0.92 -0.05 -9.12
N GLY A 91 1.57 -0.12 -10.29
CA GLY A 91 2.99 0.20 -10.45
C GLY A 91 3.93 -1.00 -10.36
N PHE A 92 3.42 -2.22 -10.53
CA PHE A 92 4.27 -3.38 -10.75
C PHE A 92 4.92 -3.35 -12.14
N GLU A 93 6.17 -3.77 -12.21
CA GLU A 93 6.89 -3.90 -13.47
C GLU A 93 6.65 -5.26 -14.13
N ARG A 94 6.23 -5.24 -15.40
CA ARG A 94 6.07 -6.47 -16.18
C ARG A 94 7.41 -6.89 -16.78
N VAL A 95 7.91 -8.04 -16.33
CA VAL A 95 9.21 -8.58 -16.74
C VAL A 95 9.08 -9.96 -17.39
N PRO A 96 10.08 -10.42 -18.16
CA PRO A 96 10.09 -11.79 -18.68
C PRO A 96 10.25 -12.87 -17.59
N THR A 97 10.93 -12.54 -16.49
CA THR A 97 11.19 -13.45 -15.37
C THR A 97 11.34 -12.64 -14.10
N VAL A 98 10.51 -12.94 -13.10
CA VAL A 98 10.53 -12.29 -11.79
C VAL A 98 11.81 -12.66 -11.05
N ARG A 99 12.60 -11.65 -10.71
CA ARG A 99 13.84 -11.72 -9.94
C ARG A 99 13.81 -10.79 -8.72
N GLY A 100 13.09 -9.68 -8.83
CA GLY A 100 13.01 -8.63 -7.82
C GLY A 100 11.60 -8.41 -7.27
N VAL A 101 11.54 -7.70 -6.15
CA VAL A 101 10.31 -7.21 -5.56
C VAL A 101 9.68 -6.13 -6.46
N GLY A 102 8.35 -6.12 -6.57
CA GLY A 102 7.61 -5.21 -7.44
C GLY A 102 7.52 -5.69 -8.89
N GLU A 103 8.01 -6.89 -9.20
CA GLU A 103 7.97 -7.47 -10.54
C GLU A 103 6.85 -8.52 -10.67
N PHE A 104 6.32 -8.64 -11.89
CA PHE A 104 5.46 -9.75 -12.27
C PHE A 104 5.76 -10.24 -13.70
N ALA A 105 5.47 -11.52 -13.97
CA ALA A 105 5.64 -12.13 -15.28
C ALA A 105 4.42 -12.99 -15.63
N VAL A 106 4.04 -13.01 -16.90
CA VAL A 106 2.92 -13.83 -17.41
C VAL A 106 3.41 -14.77 -18.49
N ARG A 107 3.12 -16.06 -18.34
CA ARG A 107 3.54 -17.14 -19.25
C ARG A 107 2.40 -18.14 -19.45
N GLY A 108 1.61 -17.96 -20.51
CA GLY A 108 0.40 -18.76 -20.71
C GLY A 108 -0.56 -18.56 -19.54
N GLY A 109 -1.02 -19.65 -18.92
CA GLY A 109 -1.85 -19.62 -17.70
C GLY A 109 -1.07 -19.43 -16.41
N ILE A 110 0.18 -18.96 -16.43
CA ILE A 110 0.99 -18.77 -15.22
C ILE A 110 1.25 -17.27 -15.01
N LEU A 111 1.01 -16.79 -13.80
CA LEU A 111 1.41 -15.46 -13.34
C LEU A 111 2.38 -15.60 -12.16
N ASP A 112 3.62 -15.19 -12.36
CA ASP A 112 4.60 -15.05 -11.29
C ASP A 112 4.57 -13.61 -10.77
N LEU A 113 4.62 -13.44 -9.46
CA LEU A 113 4.54 -12.14 -8.79
C LEU A 113 5.42 -12.13 -7.55
N PHE A 114 6.17 -11.06 -7.37
CA PHE A 114 6.85 -10.79 -6.11
C PHE A 114 6.38 -9.44 -5.57
N ALA A 115 5.39 -9.46 -4.69
CA ALA A 115 4.87 -8.25 -4.08
C ALA A 115 5.81 -7.72 -2.99
N PRO A 116 5.95 -6.39 -2.83
CA PRO A 116 6.68 -5.85 -1.70
C PRO A 116 5.98 -6.18 -0.37
N GLY A 117 6.74 -6.27 0.71
CA GLY A 117 6.29 -6.81 2.00
C GLY A 117 6.26 -8.34 2.07
N TRP A 118 6.30 -9.06 0.95
CA TRP A 118 6.41 -10.52 0.97
C TRP A 118 7.86 -10.97 1.15
N THR A 119 8.04 -12.05 1.91
CA THR A 119 9.35 -12.71 2.05
C THR A 119 9.67 -13.66 0.89
N GLU A 120 8.67 -14.03 0.09
CA GLU A 120 8.78 -15.04 -0.96
C GLU A 120 7.92 -14.65 -2.17
N ALA A 121 8.37 -14.99 -3.38
CA ALA A 121 7.61 -14.80 -4.61
C ALA A 121 6.57 -15.91 -4.80
N LEU A 122 5.43 -15.58 -5.42
CA LEU A 122 4.34 -16.51 -5.68
C LEU A 122 4.15 -16.75 -7.18
N ARG A 123 3.91 -18.01 -7.52
CA ARG A 123 3.45 -18.48 -8.82
C ARG A 123 1.97 -18.85 -8.72
N LEU A 124 1.16 -18.20 -9.54
CA LEU A 124 -0.27 -18.43 -9.67
C LEU A 124 -0.51 -19.22 -10.95
N ASP A 125 -1.09 -20.40 -10.83
CA ASP A 125 -1.41 -21.24 -11.98
C ASP A 125 -2.91 -21.17 -12.26
N PHE A 126 -3.25 -20.78 -13.48
CA PHE A 126 -4.60 -20.60 -13.98
C PHE A 126 -4.95 -21.65 -15.03
N PHE A 127 -6.20 -22.09 -15.00
CA PHE A 127 -6.84 -22.84 -16.07
C PHE A 127 -8.08 -22.08 -16.55
N GLY A 128 -7.97 -21.41 -17.70
CA GLY A 128 -8.93 -20.39 -18.09
C GLY A 128 -8.97 -19.28 -17.03
N ASP A 129 -10.16 -18.98 -16.53
CA ASP A 129 -10.39 -17.96 -15.49
C ASP A 129 -10.39 -18.56 -14.08
N THR A 130 -9.90 -19.78 -13.87
CA THR A 130 -9.86 -20.42 -12.56
C THR A 130 -8.43 -20.46 -12.03
N LEU A 131 -8.22 -19.95 -10.82
CA LEU A 131 -6.94 -20.09 -10.10
C LEU A 131 -6.84 -21.52 -9.53
N GLU A 132 -5.99 -22.36 -10.11
CA GLU A 132 -5.82 -23.76 -9.71
C GLU A 132 -4.88 -23.92 -8.52
N SER A 133 -3.75 -23.20 -8.50
CA SER A 133 -2.81 -23.29 -7.38
C SER A 133 -2.02 -22.01 -7.14
N ILE A 134 -1.61 -21.84 -5.88
CA ILE A 134 -0.70 -20.78 -5.44
C ILE A 134 0.56 -21.46 -4.91
N ARG A 135 1.67 -21.27 -5.60
CA ARG A 135 2.96 -21.89 -5.30
C ARG A 135 3.94 -20.83 -4.84
N VAL A 136 4.78 -21.17 -3.86
CA VAL A 136 5.93 -20.35 -3.49
C VAL A 136 7.10 -20.77 -4.36
N PHE A 137 7.89 -19.83 -4.88
CA PHE A 137 9.11 -20.14 -5.61
C PHE A 137 10.26 -19.23 -5.20
N ASP A 138 11.47 -19.77 -5.32
CA ASP A 138 12.71 -19.02 -5.11
C ASP A 138 13.04 -18.21 -6.38
N ALA A 139 13.11 -16.88 -6.26
CA ALA A 139 13.27 -15.97 -7.40
C ALA A 139 14.65 -16.11 -8.10
N ALA A 140 15.68 -16.59 -7.41
CA ALA A 140 17.01 -16.78 -7.98
C ALA A 140 17.10 -18.07 -8.82
N THR A 141 16.58 -19.17 -8.28
CA THR A 141 16.66 -20.52 -8.87
C THR A 141 15.45 -20.86 -9.73
N GLN A 142 14.35 -20.10 -9.62
CA GLN A 142 13.07 -20.32 -10.29
C GLN A 142 12.39 -21.65 -9.93
N ARG A 143 12.77 -22.26 -8.80
CA ARG A 143 12.22 -23.54 -8.34
C ARG A 143 11.13 -23.32 -7.32
N THR A 144 10.05 -24.08 -7.44
CA THR A 144 8.98 -24.12 -6.45
C THR A 144 9.53 -24.65 -5.12
N THR A 145 9.28 -23.93 -4.03
CA THR A 145 9.71 -24.27 -2.66
C THR A 145 8.55 -24.70 -1.77
N GLY A 146 7.31 -24.37 -2.15
CA GLY A 146 6.13 -24.71 -1.36
C GLY A 146 4.81 -24.36 -2.02
N GLN A 147 3.72 -24.49 -1.27
CA GLN A 147 2.36 -24.13 -1.68
C GLN A 147 1.66 -23.31 -0.61
N ARG A 148 0.81 -22.37 -1.03
CA ARG A 148 -0.05 -21.58 -0.14
C ARG A 148 -1.52 -21.88 -0.42
N LYS A 149 -2.33 -21.83 0.64
CA LYS A 149 -3.80 -22.01 0.54
C LYS A 149 -4.54 -20.73 0.14
N SER A 150 -3.86 -19.59 0.23
CA SER A 150 -4.41 -18.27 -0.08
C SER A 150 -3.30 -17.26 -0.27
N MET A 151 -3.61 -16.17 -0.95
CA MET A 151 -2.81 -14.95 -0.95
C MET A 151 -3.67 -13.71 -0.66
N ALA A 152 -3.02 -12.67 -0.17
CA ALA A 152 -3.56 -11.33 -0.05
C ALA A 152 -2.54 -10.38 -0.66
N LEU A 153 -2.93 -9.70 -1.74
CA LEU A 153 -2.11 -8.72 -2.44
C LEU A 153 -2.63 -7.33 -2.09
N GLN A 154 -1.80 -6.54 -1.41
CA GLN A 154 -2.11 -5.14 -1.11
C GLN A 154 -1.91 -4.27 -2.35
N ALA A 155 -2.46 -3.06 -2.31
CA ALA A 155 -2.03 -2.01 -3.21
C ALA A 155 -0.53 -1.70 -2.98
N MET A 156 0.11 -1.05 -3.95
CA MET A 156 1.51 -0.60 -3.81
C MET A 156 1.63 0.79 -3.18
N SER A 157 0.51 1.46 -2.93
CA SER A 157 0.46 2.81 -2.40
C SER A 157 -0.83 3.03 -1.63
N GLU A 158 -0.74 3.91 -0.64
CA GLU A 158 -1.89 4.44 0.10
C GLU A 158 -2.82 5.29 -0.78
N VAL A 159 -2.44 5.61 -2.03
CA VAL A 159 -3.31 6.24 -3.03
C VAL A 159 -3.76 5.24 -4.09
N ALA A 160 -5.07 5.02 -4.16
CA ALA A 160 -5.73 4.33 -5.26
C ALA A 160 -6.08 5.32 -6.37
N LEU A 161 -5.80 4.98 -7.64
CA LEU A 161 -6.23 5.76 -8.80
C LEU A 161 -7.44 5.08 -9.47
N THR A 162 -8.60 5.21 -8.83
CA THR A 162 -9.88 4.79 -9.41
C THR A 162 -10.56 5.99 -10.07
N PRO A 163 -11.55 5.78 -10.97
CA PRO A 163 -12.30 6.90 -11.53
C PRO A 163 -12.88 7.86 -10.48
N GLU A 164 -13.27 7.32 -9.32
CA GLU A 164 -13.83 8.09 -8.22
C GLU A 164 -12.77 8.91 -7.46
N THR A 165 -11.63 8.32 -7.12
CA THR A 165 -10.54 9.07 -6.45
C THR A 165 -9.88 10.09 -7.37
N ILE A 166 -9.76 9.80 -8.68
CA ILE A 166 -9.29 10.76 -9.69
C ILE A 166 -10.27 11.94 -9.79
N SER A 167 -11.58 11.67 -9.86
CA SER A 167 -12.60 12.72 -9.91
C SER A 167 -12.57 13.61 -8.66
N ARG A 168 -12.41 13.01 -7.48
CA ARG A 168 -12.27 13.76 -6.22
C ARG A 168 -11.01 14.61 -6.23
N PHE A 169 -9.86 14.03 -6.54
CA PHE A 169 -8.59 14.74 -6.61
C PHE A 169 -8.71 15.98 -7.49
N ARG A 170 -9.21 15.82 -8.72
CA ARG A 170 -9.35 16.94 -9.67
C ARG A 170 -10.22 18.06 -9.11
N ARG A 171 -11.34 17.71 -8.47
CA ARG A 171 -12.27 18.67 -7.87
C ARG A 171 -11.64 19.41 -6.69
N SER A 172 -11.08 18.67 -5.73
CA SER A 172 -10.42 19.23 -4.55
C SER A 172 -9.22 20.08 -4.94
N TYR A 173 -8.48 19.69 -5.99
CA TYR A 173 -7.36 20.45 -6.51
C TYR A 173 -7.82 21.81 -7.07
N ILE A 174 -8.85 21.80 -7.91
CA ILE A 174 -9.41 23.04 -8.48
C ILE A 174 -10.02 23.93 -7.39
N GLU A 175 -10.66 23.35 -6.39
CA GLU A 175 -11.23 24.10 -5.27
C GLU A 175 -10.16 24.81 -4.44
N ALA A 176 -9.01 24.15 -4.22
CA ALA A 176 -7.91 24.71 -3.44
C ALA A 176 -7.04 25.71 -4.20
N PHE A 177 -6.77 25.47 -5.49
CA PHE A 177 -5.76 26.23 -6.26
C PHE A 177 -6.30 26.93 -7.52
N GLY A 178 -7.55 26.70 -7.90
CA GLY A 178 -8.14 27.21 -9.13
C GLY A 178 -7.82 26.35 -10.36
N ALA A 179 -8.00 26.92 -11.56
CA ALA A 179 -7.77 26.19 -12.80
C ALA A 179 -6.27 25.81 -12.94
N PRO A 180 -5.95 24.52 -13.18
CA PRO A 180 -4.57 24.08 -13.29
C PRO A 180 -3.92 24.69 -14.54
N SER A 181 -2.62 24.98 -14.43
CA SER A 181 -1.83 25.41 -15.58
C SER A 181 -1.62 24.25 -16.56
N ARG A 182 -1.23 24.55 -17.81
CA ARG A 182 -0.92 23.50 -18.80
C ARG A 182 0.30 22.65 -18.43
N ASP A 183 1.19 23.18 -17.59
CA ASP A 183 2.45 22.55 -17.21
C ASP A 183 2.36 21.86 -15.82
N ASP A 184 1.16 21.76 -15.25
CA ASP A 184 0.92 21.04 -14.00
C ASP A 184 0.99 19.52 -14.23
N GLY A 185 2.21 19.00 -14.12
CA GLY A 185 2.50 17.58 -14.33
C GLY A 185 1.78 16.65 -13.36
N LEU A 186 1.54 17.10 -12.11
CA LEU A 186 0.82 16.30 -11.12
C LEU A 186 -0.65 16.18 -11.52
N TYR A 187 -1.31 17.32 -11.76
CA TYR A 187 -2.72 17.33 -12.13
C TYR A 187 -2.97 16.57 -13.43
N ALA A 188 -2.11 16.76 -14.44
CA ALA A 188 -2.20 16.05 -15.71
C ALA A 188 -2.04 14.53 -15.54
N ALA A 189 -0.99 14.08 -14.84
CA ALA A 189 -0.74 12.66 -14.62
C ALA A 189 -1.89 11.97 -13.88
N VAL A 190 -2.35 12.55 -12.77
CA VAL A 190 -3.45 11.98 -11.98
C VAL A 190 -4.76 11.98 -12.77
N SER A 191 -5.04 13.03 -13.55
CA SER A 191 -6.22 13.10 -14.41
C SER A 191 -6.27 12.01 -15.49
N GLU A 192 -5.09 11.58 -15.95
CA GLU A 192 -4.91 10.48 -16.91
C GLU A 192 -4.85 9.10 -16.21
N GLY A 193 -5.00 9.04 -14.89
CA GLY A 193 -4.88 7.80 -14.12
C GLY A 193 -3.45 7.27 -14.01
N ARG A 194 -2.44 8.13 -14.25
CA ARG A 194 -1.03 7.79 -14.11
C ARG A 194 -0.50 8.24 -12.75
N ARG A 195 0.43 7.45 -12.20
CA ARG A 195 1.16 7.82 -10.99
C ARG A 195 2.09 9.00 -11.26
N PHE A 196 2.34 9.80 -10.22
CA PHE A 196 3.28 10.91 -10.23
C PHE A 196 4.12 10.84 -8.95
N ALA A 197 5.42 11.11 -9.04
CA ALA A 197 6.30 11.05 -7.87
C ALA A 197 5.88 12.06 -6.80
N GLY A 198 5.75 11.60 -5.55
CA GLY A 198 5.30 12.41 -4.41
C GLY A 198 3.78 12.64 -4.34
N MET A 199 2.98 12.01 -5.19
CA MET A 199 1.52 12.16 -5.16
C MET A 199 0.88 11.75 -3.82
N GLU A 200 1.54 10.88 -3.05
CA GLU A 200 1.12 10.47 -1.72
C GLU A 200 1.02 11.66 -0.75
N HIS A 201 1.85 12.70 -0.90
CA HIS A 201 1.74 13.92 -0.09
C HIS A 201 0.44 14.71 -0.31
N TRP A 202 -0.34 14.33 -1.34
CA TRP A 202 -1.65 14.89 -1.65
C TRP A 202 -2.81 14.00 -1.18
N LEU A 203 -2.56 13.04 -0.29
CA LEU A 203 -3.56 12.14 0.31
C LEU A 203 -4.93 12.81 0.62
N PRO A 204 -5.00 14.00 1.25
CA PRO A 204 -6.28 14.65 1.54
C PRO A 204 -7.15 14.96 0.33
N PHE A 205 -6.57 15.01 -0.88
CA PHE A 205 -7.30 15.30 -2.11
C PHE A 205 -7.90 14.03 -2.73
N PHE A 206 -7.41 12.84 -2.37
CA PHE A 206 -7.91 11.57 -2.88
C PHE A 206 -9.04 10.98 -2.04
N TYR A 207 -9.16 11.40 -0.78
CA TYR A 207 -10.08 10.83 0.20
C TYR A 207 -10.96 11.90 0.85
N GLU A 208 -12.21 11.56 1.17
CA GLU A 208 -13.12 12.50 1.84
C GLU A 208 -12.65 12.89 3.23
N ARG A 209 -12.10 11.91 3.92
CA ARG A 209 -11.56 12.04 5.25
C ARG A 209 -10.33 11.16 5.32
N LEU A 210 -9.34 11.64 6.04
CA LEU A 210 -8.24 10.80 6.49
C LEU A 210 -8.44 10.43 7.96
N GLU A 211 -7.94 9.27 8.31
CA GLU A 211 -7.98 8.67 9.63
C GLU A 211 -6.60 8.76 10.30
N THR A 212 -6.54 8.34 11.55
CA THR A 212 -5.31 8.14 12.32
C THR A 212 -5.18 6.68 12.72
N VAL A 213 -4.02 6.33 13.25
CA VAL A 213 -3.80 5.03 13.90
C VAL A 213 -4.85 4.76 15.00
N PHE A 214 -5.34 5.80 15.68
CA PHE A 214 -6.33 5.66 16.74
C PHE A 214 -7.75 5.39 16.22
N ASP A 215 -8.06 5.84 15.00
CA ASP A 215 -9.32 5.47 14.33
C ASP A 215 -9.29 3.99 13.88
N TYR A 216 -8.10 3.50 13.50
CA TYR A 216 -7.88 2.08 13.16
C TYR A 216 -7.88 1.15 14.37
N LEU A 217 -7.59 1.66 15.57
CA LEU A 217 -7.38 0.89 16.79
C LEU A 217 -8.04 1.61 17.98
N PRO A 218 -9.38 1.75 18.00
CA PRO A 218 -10.08 2.44 19.07
C PRO A 218 -9.83 1.76 20.42
N ASP A 219 -9.81 2.57 21.49
CA ASP A 219 -9.67 2.13 22.89
C ASP A 219 -8.39 1.35 23.22
N THR A 220 -7.38 1.41 22.34
CA THR A 220 -6.10 0.72 22.55
C THR A 220 -5.20 1.50 23.52
N PRO A 221 -4.69 0.89 24.60
CA PRO A 221 -3.73 1.53 25.50
C PRO A 221 -2.45 1.90 24.76
N VAL A 222 -1.97 3.12 24.97
CA VAL A 222 -0.73 3.64 24.37
C VAL A 222 0.34 3.69 25.44
N VAL A 223 1.53 3.18 25.13
CA VAL A 223 2.71 3.27 25.99
C VAL A 223 3.78 4.01 25.20
N PHE A 224 4.26 5.10 25.78
CA PHE A 224 5.34 5.90 25.22
C PHE A 224 6.65 5.57 25.93
N ASP A 225 7.76 5.54 25.18
CA ASP A 225 9.07 5.63 25.80
C ASP A 225 9.36 7.07 26.27
N HIS A 226 10.41 7.23 27.08
CA HIS A 226 10.77 8.51 27.70
C HIS A 226 11.07 9.68 26.73
N LEU A 227 11.42 9.41 25.46
CA LEU A 227 11.75 10.41 24.44
C LEU A 227 10.60 10.68 23.48
N ALA A 228 9.44 10.00 23.63
CA ALA A 228 8.36 10.10 22.67
C ALA A 228 7.85 11.54 22.47
N HIS A 229 7.77 12.33 23.55
CA HIS A 229 7.33 13.73 23.47
C HIS A 229 8.30 14.61 22.66
N GLU A 230 9.60 14.42 22.84
CA GLU A 230 10.63 15.13 22.09
C GLU A 230 10.58 14.75 20.61
N ALA A 231 10.54 13.43 20.31
CA ALA A 231 10.43 12.95 18.94
C ALA A 231 9.17 13.44 18.21
N LEU A 232 8.03 13.53 18.90
CA LEU A 232 6.79 14.10 18.36
C LEU A 232 6.93 15.60 18.07
N ALA A 233 7.57 16.35 18.97
CA ALA A 233 7.80 17.79 18.80
C ALA A 233 8.76 18.07 17.64
N GLU A 234 9.87 17.35 17.55
CA GLU A 234 10.83 17.47 16.45
C GLU A 234 10.19 17.14 15.10
N ARG A 235 9.41 16.05 15.03
CA ARG A 235 8.71 15.69 13.80
C ARG A 235 7.68 16.74 13.40
N HIS A 236 6.93 17.28 14.35
CA HIS A 236 5.96 18.34 14.08
C HIS A 236 6.65 19.62 13.57
N ALA A 237 7.77 20.02 14.17
CA ALA A 237 8.57 21.15 13.69
C ALA A 237 9.05 20.92 12.25
N LEU A 238 9.59 19.73 11.95
CA LEU A 238 10.00 19.38 10.59
C LEU A 238 8.85 19.45 9.58
N ILE A 239 7.63 19.05 9.96
CA ILE A 239 6.45 19.15 9.07
C ILE A 239 6.13 20.61 8.76
N LEU A 240 6.18 21.50 9.77
CA LEU A 240 5.95 22.93 9.58
C LEU A 240 7.04 23.57 8.71
N ASP A 241 8.31 23.26 8.98
CA ASP A 241 9.45 23.80 8.22
C ASP A 241 9.39 23.44 6.73
N HIS A 242 8.85 22.28 6.37
CA HIS A 242 8.66 21.86 4.97
C HIS A 242 7.37 22.42 4.34
N TYR A 243 6.41 22.87 5.14
CA TYR A 243 5.16 23.43 4.65
C TYR A 243 5.28 24.93 4.31
N GLU A 244 6.06 25.67 5.12
CA GLU A 244 6.33 27.10 4.94
C GLU A 244 7.31 27.40 3.78
#